data_AF-C5BM00-F1
#
_entry.id   AF-C5BM00-F1
#
_cell.length_a   1.000
_cell.length_b   1.000
_cell.length_c   1.000
_cell.angle_alpha   90.00
_cell.angle_beta   90.00
_cell.angle_gamma   90.00
#
_symmetry.space_group_name_H-M   'P 1'
#
loop_
_entity.id
_entity.type
_entity.pdbx_description
1 polymer ?
#
loop_
_entity_poly.entity_id
_entity_poly.type
_entity_poly.pdbx_seq_one_letter_code
_entity_poly.pdbx_strand_id
1 'polypeptide(L)'
;MLYPVFGSPRAPKIEKSVCRNISLSGVRLVFSAPPYHTKWGVQESFPSSFNIFNENEYVRGYKDNAPFIQCFNSQWDIKGFPVVGRRIGWINFSVCVTYIKNASNLFKKLGFEKSLKKLHASTYGIDGKENRHTYETFINWEPQSINGNTWVNYLTRNENDGTTAFTLTWEIPISDQHALSVIFTYYNVCNNAKTDATVKAFSRGVMQTAHLKLSPSAQEQKAAAEKQWPNQKYSEHMEPLRWIRPKKDFISVEEYFADDDE
;
A
#
# COMPACT_ATOMS: atom_id res chain seq x y z
N MET A 1 -23.05 -9.18 -13.13
CA MET A 1 -22.63 -7.77 -13.28
C MET A 1 -21.73 -7.37 -12.11
N LEU A 2 -20.50 -6.89 -12.38
CA LEU A 2 -19.47 -6.59 -11.36
C LEU A 2 -19.62 -5.20 -10.69
N TYR A 3 -20.24 -4.24 -11.39
CA TYR A 3 -20.40 -2.87 -10.90
C TYR A 3 -21.87 -2.60 -10.52
N PRO A 4 -22.15 -1.65 -9.61
CA PRO A 4 -23.50 -1.13 -9.39
C PRO A 4 -24.14 -0.63 -10.68
N VAL A 5 -25.46 -0.79 -10.82
CA VAL A 5 -26.21 -0.32 -12.00
C VAL A 5 -26.37 1.20 -11.96
N PHE A 6 -26.56 1.78 -10.77
CA PHE A 6 -26.75 3.20 -10.54
C PHE A 6 -25.58 3.84 -9.79
N GLY A 7 -25.52 5.16 -9.80
CA GLY A 7 -24.50 5.95 -9.13
C GLY A 7 -23.35 6.39 -10.03
N SER A 8 -22.63 7.43 -9.59
CA SER A 8 -21.38 7.89 -10.18
C SER A 8 -20.64 8.66 -9.09
N PRO A 9 -19.40 8.26 -8.72
CA PRO A 9 -18.58 7.20 -9.31
C PRO A 9 -18.94 5.80 -8.80
N ARG A 10 -18.45 4.77 -9.49
CA ARG A 10 -18.72 3.36 -9.17
C ARG A 10 -17.44 2.53 -9.14
N ALA A 11 -17.18 1.90 -8.00
CA ALA A 11 -16.19 0.84 -7.81
C ALA A 11 -16.84 -0.56 -7.98
N PRO A 12 -16.06 -1.65 -8.06
CA PRO A 12 -16.61 -3.00 -8.06
C PRO A 12 -17.41 -3.32 -6.80
N LYS A 13 -18.37 -4.24 -6.94
CA LYS A 13 -19.17 -4.78 -5.86
C LYS A 13 -18.37 -5.74 -4.99
N ILE A 14 -18.33 -5.49 -3.68
CA ILE A 14 -17.66 -6.37 -2.70
C ILE A 14 -18.39 -7.72 -2.59
N GLU A 15 -19.70 -7.77 -2.86
CA GLU A 15 -20.48 -9.02 -2.84
C GLU A 15 -20.10 -9.97 -3.98
N LYS A 16 -19.26 -9.52 -4.92
CA LYS A 16 -18.68 -10.32 -6.00
C LYS A 16 -17.23 -10.72 -5.72
N SER A 17 -16.74 -10.50 -4.51
CA SER A 17 -15.39 -10.85 -4.11
C SER A 17 -15.15 -12.35 -4.08
N VAL A 18 -13.93 -12.73 -4.44
CA VAL A 18 -13.41 -14.09 -4.33
C VAL A 18 -12.46 -14.13 -3.13
N CYS A 19 -12.67 -15.12 -2.26
CA CYS A 19 -11.79 -15.35 -1.12
C CYS A 19 -10.40 -15.80 -1.61
N ARG A 20 -9.37 -15.18 -1.05
CA ARG A 20 -7.95 -15.47 -1.29
C ARG A 20 -7.31 -15.84 0.04
N ASN A 21 -6.44 -16.85 -0.01
CA ASN A 21 -5.69 -17.33 1.14
C ASN A 21 -4.22 -17.40 0.76
N ILE A 22 -3.39 -16.62 1.45
CA ILE A 22 -1.96 -16.50 1.22
C ILE A 22 -1.21 -16.98 2.47
N SER A 23 -0.29 -17.91 2.27
CA SER A 23 0.67 -18.36 3.28
C SER A 23 2.01 -17.66 3.09
N LEU A 24 2.55 -17.09 4.16
CA LEU A 24 3.80 -16.30 4.20
C LEU A 24 4.71 -16.91 5.27
N SER A 25 5.38 -18.02 4.95
CA SER A 25 6.18 -18.82 5.90
C SER A 25 5.47 -19.11 7.23
N GLY A 26 4.21 -19.55 7.16
CA GLY A 26 3.39 -19.91 8.32
C GLY A 26 2.46 -18.80 8.82
N VAL A 27 2.71 -17.54 8.47
CA VAL A 27 1.71 -16.46 8.62
C VAL A 27 0.62 -16.68 7.57
N ARG A 28 -0.66 -16.58 7.94
CA ARG A 28 -1.79 -16.74 7.02
C ARG A 28 -2.56 -15.44 6.90
N LEU A 29 -2.71 -14.96 5.67
CA LEU A 29 -3.58 -13.84 5.31
C LEU A 29 -4.74 -14.36 4.47
N VAL A 30 -5.97 -14.14 4.94
CA VAL A 30 -7.19 -14.39 4.18
C VAL A 30 -7.87 -13.07 3.91
N PHE A 31 -8.28 -12.80 2.67
CA PHE A 31 -9.05 -11.61 2.32
C PHE A 31 -9.95 -11.90 1.13
N SER A 32 -10.94 -11.05 0.87
CA SER A 32 -11.84 -11.16 -0.27
C SER A 32 -11.74 -9.90 -1.13
N ALA A 33 -11.40 -10.08 -2.41
CA ALA A 33 -11.36 -9.00 -3.39
C ALA A 33 -12.17 -9.36 -4.65
N PRO A 34 -12.81 -8.38 -5.31
CA PRO A 34 -13.49 -8.61 -6.59
C PRO A 34 -12.53 -9.19 -7.63
N PRO A 35 -13.02 -9.95 -8.63
CA PRO A 35 -12.16 -10.40 -9.71
C PRO A 35 -11.60 -9.20 -10.51
N TYR A 36 -10.40 -9.37 -11.07
CA TYR A 36 -9.78 -8.39 -11.97
C TYR A 36 -10.75 -7.90 -13.03
N HIS A 37 -10.78 -6.59 -13.25
CA HIS A 37 -11.61 -6.03 -14.31
C HIS A 37 -11.11 -4.68 -14.78
N THR A 38 -10.26 -4.72 -15.79
CA THR A 38 -9.86 -3.55 -16.57
C THR A 38 -10.05 -3.86 -18.06
N LYS A 39 -10.14 -2.81 -18.87
CA LYS A 39 -10.08 -2.95 -20.34
C LYS A 39 -8.71 -3.42 -20.84
N TRP A 40 -7.65 -3.16 -20.09
CA TRP A 40 -6.26 -3.25 -20.54
C TRP A 40 -5.46 -4.17 -19.61
N GLY A 41 -5.44 -5.46 -19.95
CA GLY A 41 -4.63 -6.46 -19.26
C GLY A 41 -5.43 -7.68 -18.83
N VAL A 42 -4.73 -8.59 -18.16
CA VAL A 42 -5.27 -9.84 -17.61
C VAL A 42 -4.78 -9.99 -16.17
N GLN A 43 -5.53 -10.74 -15.36
CA GLN A 43 -5.12 -11.09 -14.01
C GLN A 43 -3.87 -11.97 -14.07
N GLU A 44 -2.77 -11.51 -13.48
CA GLU A 44 -1.59 -12.34 -13.25
C GLU A 44 -1.92 -13.48 -12.27
N SER A 45 -1.26 -14.62 -12.45
CA SER A 45 -1.35 -15.74 -11.52
C SER A 45 -0.33 -15.57 -10.40
N PHE A 46 -0.79 -15.59 -9.16
CA PHE A 46 0.06 -15.53 -7.98
C PHE A 46 0.04 -16.86 -7.23
N PRO A 47 1.19 -17.34 -6.72
CA PRO A 47 1.21 -18.44 -5.77
C PRO A 47 0.34 -18.16 -4.54
N SER A 48 -0.16 -19.20 -3.90
CA SER A 48 -0.84 -19.08 -2.60
C SER A 48 0.11 -19.23 -1.41
N SER A 49 1.40 -19.51 -1.66
CA SER A 49 2.42 -19.70 -0.63
C SER A 49 3.73 -19.06 -1.06
N PHE A 50 4.32 -18.30 -0.15
CA PHE A 50 5.58 -17.60 -0.33
C PHE A 50 6.50 -17.92 0.84
N ASN A 51 7.80 -18.04 0.58
CA ASN A 51 8.79 -18.11 1.63
C ASN A 51 9.42 -16.73 1.83
N ILE A 52 8.93 -15.99 2.84
CA ILE A 52 9.41 -14.63 3.12
C ILE A 52 10.87 -14.58 3.61
N PHE A 53 11.47 -15.74 3.91
CA PHE A 53 12.89 -15.84 4.26
C PHE A 53 13.78 -16.23 3.07
N ASN A 54 13.19 -16.53 1.91
CA ASN A 54 13.93 -16.84 0.69
C ASN A 54 14.27 -15.54 -0.05
N GLU A 55 15.54 -15.16 0.03
CA GLU A 55 16.09 -13.96 -0.60
C GLU A 55 15.85 -13.85 -2.12
N ASN A 56 15.63 -14.98 -2.81
CA ASN A 56 15.38 -15.03 -4.24
C ASN A 56 13.93 -14.70 -4.64
N GLU A 57 12.99 -14.68 -3.68
CA GLU A 57 11.58 -14.30 -3.94
C GLU A 57 11.36 -12.79 -3.97
N TYR A 58 12.36 -12.03 -3.52
CA TYR A 58 12.26 -10.58 -3.41
C TYR A 58 12.51 -9.91 -4.75
N VAL A 59 11.58 -9.02 -5.13
CA VAL A 59 11.82 -8.00 -6.13
C VAL A 59 12.77 -6.97 -5.51
N ARG A 60 13.96 -6.85 -6.09
CA ARG A 60 15.01 -5.94 -5.64
C ARG A 60 15.14 -4.77 -6.60
N GLY A 61 15.10 -3.56 -6.04
CA GLY A 61 15.30 -2.33 -6.78
C GLY A 61 16.70 -1.74 -6.60
N TYR A 62 16.92 -0.58 -7.22
CA TYR A 62 18.12 0.22 -7.02
C TYR A 62 18.41 0.46 -5.52
N LYS A 63 19.67 0.21 -5.10
CA LYS A 63 20.17 0.25 -3.70
C LYS A 63 19.54 -0.72 -2.69
N ASP A 64 18.61 -1.58 -3.11
CA ASP A 64 17.99 -2.67 -2.31
C ASP A 64 17.53 -2.24 -0.88
N ASN A 65 17.01 -1.02 -0.76
CA ASN A 65 16.61 -0.46 0.54
C ASN A 65 15.26 -1.00 1.05
N ALA A 66 14.46 -1.58 0.15
CA ALA A 66 13.07 -1.98 0.39
C ALA A 66 12.68 -3.22 -0.44
N PRO A 67 13.44 -4.33 -0.38
CA PRO A 67 13.06 -5.55 -1.09
C PRO A 67 11.67 -5.98 -0.67
N PHE A 68 10.82 -6.30 -1.65
CA PHE A 68 9.46 -6.76 -1.39
C PHE A 68 9.10 -8.00 -2.20
N ILE A 69 8.18 -8.79 -1.68
CA ILE A 69 7.49 -9.87 -2.39
C ILE A 69 6.10 -9.37 -2.74
N GLN A 70 5.75 -9.40 -4.03
CA GLN A 70 4.38 -9.11 -4.47
C GLN A 70 3.53 -10.38 -4.36
N CYS A 71 2.70 -10.44 -3.32
CA CYS A 71 1.91 -11.63 -3.01
C CYS A 71 0.61 -11.71 -3.82
N PHE A 72 0.06 -10.56 -4.18
CA PHE A 72 -1.15 -10.46 -4.99
C PHE A 72 -1.25 -9.08 -5.65
N ASN A 73 -1.86 -9.06 -6.83
CA ASN A 73 -2.26 -7.83 -7.53
C ASN A 73 -3.64 -8.00 -8.16
N SER A 74 -4.45 -6.95 -8.18
CA SER A 74 -5.63 -6.83 -9.02
C SER A 74 -5.88 -5.38 -9.38
N GLN A 75 -6.54 -5.15 -10.51
CA GLN A 75 -6.85 -3.81 -10.98
C GLN A 75 -8.31 -3.70 -11.42
N TRP A 76 -8.90 -2.53 -11.18
CA TRP A 76 -10.28 -2.22 -11.55
C TRP A 76 -10.42 -0.82 -12.12
N ASP A 77 -11.27 -0.68 -13.13
CA ASP A 77 -11.68 0.65 -13.60
C ASP A 77 -12.65 1.31 -12.62
N ILE A 78 -12.55 2.63 -12.45
CA ILE A 78 -13.58 3.43 -11.79
C ILE A 78 -14.53 3.92 -12.87
N LYS A 79 -15.81 3.57 -12.76
CA LYS A 79 -16.83 3.88 -13.78
C LYS A 79 -17.65 5.10 -13.38
N GLY A 80 -17.86 6.01 -14.34
CA GLY A 80 -18.76 7.14 -14.20
C GLY A 80 -20.22 6.74 -14.41
N PHE A 81 -21.04 7.73 -14.82
CA PHE A 81 -22.47 7.56 -15.04
C PHE A 81 -22.78 6.39 -15.99
N PRO A 82 -23.75 5.51 -15.67
CA PRO A 82 -23.98 4.24 -16.38
C PRO A 82 -24.18 4.36 -17.89
N VAL A 83 -24.91 5.39 -18.33
CA VAL A 83 -25.27 5.60 -19.74
C VAL A 83 -24.08 6.07 -20.58
N VAL A 84 -23.14 6.80 -19.97
CA VAL A 84 -21.96 7.34 -20.65
C VAL A 84 -20.80 6.32 -20.63
N GLY A 85 -20.83 5.35 -19.72
CA GLY A 85 -19.87 4.23 -19.65
C GLY A 85 -18.40 4.63 -19.47
N ARG A 86 -18.09 5.93 -19.31
CA ARG A 86 -16.72 6.45 -19.28
C ARG A 86 -15.98 5.98 -18.03
N ARG A 87 -14.78 5.45 -18.24
CA ARG A 87 -13.75 5.30 -17.21
C ARG A 87 -13.35 6.69 -16.74
N ILE A 88 -13.39 6.91 -15.43
CA ILE A 88 -13.03 8.18 -14.78
C ILE A 88 -11.83 8.03 -13.84
N GLY A 89 -11.22 6.84 -13.85
CA GLY A 89 -10.07 6.49 -13.04
C GLY A 89 -9.85 4.98 -13.02
N TRP A 90 -8.94 4.54 -12.17
CA TRP A 90 -8.65 3.14 -11.92
C TRP A 90 -8.13 2.97 -10.49
N ILE A 91 -8.22 1.75 -10.00
CA ILE A 91 -7.71 1.29 -8.70
C ILE A 91 -6.77 0.13 -9.01
N ASN A 92 -5.53 0.22 -8.57
CA ASN A 92 -4.58 -0.88 -8.48
C ASN A 92 -4.51 -1.32 -7.02
N PHE A 93 -4.65 -2.61 -6.78
CA PHE A 93 -4.67 -3.21 -5.46
C PHE A 93 -3.57 -4.25 -5.35
N SER A 94 -2.70 -4.07 -4.37
CA SER A 94 -1.57 -4.95 -4.14
C SER A 94 -1.51 -5.42 -2.70
N VAL A 95 -1.06 -6.66 -2.50
CA VAL A 95 -0.63 -7.19 -1.22
C VAL A 95 0.84 -7.52 -1.34
N CYS A 96 1.66 -6.93 -0.48
CA CYS A 96 3.11 -7.09 -0.52
C CYS A 96 3.67 -7.40 0.86
N VAL A 97 4.77 -8.14 0.92
CA VAL A 97 5.61 -8.25 2.11
C VAL A 97 6.90 -7.51 1.86
N THR A 98 7.23 -6.54 2.71
CA THR A 98 8.48 -5.79 2.64
C THR A 98 9.43 -6.28 3.72
N TYR A 99 10.67 -6.57 3.33
CA TYR A 99 11.75 -6.82 4.27
C TYR A 99 12.42 -5.49 4.65
N ILE A 100 12.41 -5.18 5.94
CA ILE A 100 12.96 -3.93 6.48
C ILE A 100 14.32 -4.24 7.10
N LYS A 101 15.37 -4.09 6.28
CA LYS A 101 16.76 -4.33 6.68
C LYS A 101 17.14 -3.46 7.88
N ASN A 102 17.87 -4.06 8.84
CA ASN A 102 18.32 -3.41 10.08
C ASN A 102 17.19 -2.94 11.01
N ALA A 103 15.96 -3.43 10.82
CA ALA A 103 14.94 -3.30 11.86
C ALA A 103 15.40 -4.08 13.10
N SER A 104 15.39 -3.42 14.26
CA SER A 104 15.76 -4.08 15.51
C SER A 104 14.66 -5.01 16.01
N ASN A 105 13.39 -4.59 15.88
CA ASN A 105 12.19 -5.41 16.08
C ASN A 105 10.96 -4.62 15.60
N LEU A 106 10.30 -5.07 14.53
CA LEU A 106 9.10 -4.39 14.02
C LEU A 106 7.85 -4.55 14.92
N PHE A 107 7.81 -5.52 15.84
CA PHE A 107 6.72 -5.58 16.83
C PHE A 107 6.84 -4.47 17.90
N LYS A 108 7.96 -3.76 17.99
CA LYS A 108 8.05 -2.51 18.75
C LYS A 108 7.37 -1.39 17.98
N LYS A 109 6.17 -0.96 18.38
CA LYS A 109 5.29 -0.03 17.64
C LYS A 109 5.98 1.26 17.18
N LEU A 110 6.63 2.00 18.07
CA LEU A 110 7.40 3.20 17.70
C LEU A 110 8.65 2.89 16.87
N GLY A 111 9.21 1.68 17.04
CA GLY A 111 10.29 1.18 16.19
C GLY A 111 9.81 0.94 14.77
N PHE A 112 8.62 0.35 14.60
CA PHE A 112 7.97 0.17 13.30
C PHE A 112 7.69 1.51 12.62
N GLU A 113 7.12 2.49 13.33
CA GLU A 113 6.91 3.83 12.78
C GLU A 113 8.21 4.48 12.30
N LYS A 114 9.28 4.36 13.08
CA LYS A 114 10.60 4.87 12.69
C LYS A 114 11.13 4.15 11.44
N SER A 115 10.94 2.83 11.37
CA SER A 115 11.29 2.03 10.21
C SER A 115 10.52 2.45 8.96
N LEU A 116 9.20 2.69 9.07
CA LEU A 116 8.38 3.20 7.97
C LEU A 116 8.84 4.58 7.51
N LYS A 117 9.11 5.51 8.45
CA LYS A 117 9.65 6.84 8.10
C LYS A 117 10.96 6.73 7.33
N LYS A 118 11.88 5.87 7.78
CA LYS A 118 13.16 5.64 7.09
C LYS A 118 12.95 5.03 5.71
N LEU A 119 12.05 4.06 5.60
CA LEU A 119 11.70 3.41 4.34
C LEU A 119 11.18 4.44 3.33
N HIS A 120 10.15 5.20 3.69
CA HIS A 120 9.56 6.24 2.83
C HIS A 120 10.57 7.34 2.49
N ALA A 121 11.42 7.76 3.43
CA ALA A 121 12.50 8.71 3.14
C ALA A 121 13.53 8.14 2.15
N SER A 122 13.83 6.84 2.20
CA SER A 122 14.72 6.20 1.22
C SER A 122 14.07 5.99 -0.16
N THR A 123 12.74 6.02 -0.23
CA THR A 123 12.00 5.90 -1.49
C THR A 123 11.77 7.26 -2.13
N TYR A 124 11.29 8.25 -1.38
CA TYR A 124 10.81 9.53 -1.89
C TYR A 124 11.67 10.74 -1.51
N GLY A 125 12.64 10.56 -0.60
CA GLY A 125 13.52 11.63 -0.14
C GLY A 125 14.48 12.13 -1.20
N ILE A 126 15.32 13.10 -0.83
CA ILE A 126 16.25 13.75 -1.76
C ILE A 126 17.18 12.76 -2.48
N ASP A 127 17.68 11.76 -1.74
CA ASP A 127 18.50 10.66 -2.26
C ASP A 127 17.68 9.40 -2.60
N GLY A 128 16.35 9.54 -2.61
CA GLY A 128 15.41 8.45 -2.83
C GLY A 128 15.25 8.09 -4.29
N LYS A 129 14.81 6.86 -4.55
CA LYS A 129 14.60 6.33 -5.91
C LYS A 129 13.62 7.16 -6.74
N GLU A 130 12.56 7.63 -6.10
CA GLU A 130 11.44 8.32 -6.73
C GLU A 130 11.52 9.84 -6.46
N ASN A 131 12.71 10.41 -6.30
CA ASN A 131 12.91 11.82 -5.94
C ASN A 131 12.47 12.82 -7.05
N ARG A 132 12.09 12.33 -8.23
CA ARG A 132 11.66 13.15 -9.38
C ARG A 132 10.22 13.68 -9.27
N HIS A 133 9.42 13.26 -8.30
CA HIS A 133 8.02 13.71 -8.15
C HIS A 133 7.76 14.33 -6.79
N THR A 134 6.64 15.04 -6.66
CA THR A 134 6.21 15.57 -5.35
C THR A 134 5.44 14.49 -4.61
N TYR A 135 5.89 14.17 -3.41
CA TYR A 135 5.29 13.16 -2.53
C TYR A 135 4.91 13.75 -1.18
N GLU A 136 3.72 13.42 -0.72
CA GLU A 136 3.27 13.64 0.66
C GLU A 136 2.73 12.31 1.20
N THR A 137 3.29 11.80 2.30
CA THR A 137 2.93 10.49 2.88
C THR A 137 2.59 10.60 4.36
N PHE A 138 2.09 9.51 4.95
CA PHE A 138 1.52 9.47 6.31
C PHE A 138 0.36 10.46 6.54
N ILE A 139 -0.33 10.87 5.47
CA ILE A 139 -1.51 11.72 5.56
C ILE A 139 -2.63 10.93 6.24
N ASN A 140 -3.30 11.55 7.23
CA ASN A 140 -4.35 10.92 8.04
C ASN A 140 -3.91 9.60 8.68
N TRP A 141 -2.70 9.56 9.23
CA TRP A 141 -2.20 8.41 9.99
C TRP A 141 -3.21 7.97 11.06
N GLU A 142 -3.57 6.70 11.05
CA GLU A 142 -4.55 6.12 11.98
C GLU A 142 -4.22 4.66 12.31
N PRO A 143 -3.96 4.32 13.59
CA PRO A 143 -3.97 2.94 14.04
C PRO A 143 -5.41 2.40 14.07
N GLN A 144 -5.68 1.34 13.32
CA GLN A 144 -7.02 0.76 13.16
C GLN A 144 -7.04 -0.71 13.61
N SER A 145 -8.02 -1.08 14.44
CA SER A 145 -8.28 -2.49 14.76
C SER A 145 -9.16 -3.12 13.68
N ILE A 146 -8.67 -4.16 13.02
CA ILE A 146 -9.38 -4.93 11.99
C ILE A 146 -9.24 -6.41 12.33
N ASN A 147 -10.37 -7.07 12.61
CA ASN A 147 -10.44 -8.50 12.88
C ASN A 147 -9.38 -8.99 13.91
N GLY A 148 -9.24 -8.25 15.02
CA GLY A 148 -8.35 -8.59 16.13
C GLY A 148 -6.87 -8.20 15.92
N ASN A 149 -6.53 -7.58 14.80
CA ASN A 149 -5.18 -7.10 14.52
C ASN A 149 -5.15 -5.58 14.42
N THR A 150 -4.10 -4.94 14.95
CA THR A 150 -3.90 -3.49 14.83
C THR A 150 -3.03 -3.20 13.62
N TRP A 151 -3.65 -2.60 12.61
CA TRP A 151 -3.00 -2.09 11.40
C TRP A 151 -2.70 -0.60 11.58
N VAL A 152 -1.69 -0.08 10.89
CA VAL A 152 -1.56 1.36 10.67
C VAL A 152 -2.08 1.69 9.28
N ASN A 153 -2.96 2.68 9.19
CA ASN A 153 -3.50 3.16 7.94
C ASN A 153 -3.01 4.58 7.66
N TYR A 154 -2.71 4.87 6.40
CA TYR A 154 -2.41 6.24 5.96
C TYR A 154 -2.62 6.39 4.46
N LEU A 155 -2.60 7.64 4.01
CA LEU A 155 -2.63 8.04 2.62
C LEU A 155 -1.27 8.59 2.18
N THR A 156 -0.85 8.22 0.98
CA THR A 156 0.22 8.87 0.23
C THR A 156 -0.36 9.56 -1.00
N ARG A 157 0.06 10.79 -1.26
CA ARG A 157 -0.26 11.58 -2.44
C ARG A 157 1.01 11.73 -3.27
N ASN A 158 0.91 11.42 -4.56
CA ASN A 158 1.96 11.62 -5.56
C ASN A 158 1.44 12.59 -6.62
N GLU A 159 2.18 13.68 -6.86
CA GLU A 159 1.95 14.58 -7.97
C GLU A 159 3.05 14.45 -9.02
N ASN A 160 2.67 14.04 -10.23
CA ASN A 160 3.56 13.90 -11.38
C ASN A 160 2.98 14.63 -12.59
N ASP A 161 3.69 15.63 -13.12
CA ASP A 161 3.42 16.33 -14.40
C ASP A 161 1.93 16.53 -14.73
N GLY A 162 1.19 17.16 -13.81
CA GLY A 162 -0.24 17.49 -13.99
C GLY A 162 -1.23 16.38 -13.62
N THR A 163 -0.72 15.27 -13.08
CA THR A 163 -1.51 14.12 -12.64
C THR A 163 -1.30 13.86 -11.15
N THR A 164 -2.39 13.61 -10.39
CA THR A 164 -2.31 13.25 -8.96
C THR A 164 -2.80 11.82 -8.74
N ALA A 165 -1.93 10.99 -8.19
CA ALA A 165 -2.25 9.65 -7.71
C ALA A 165 -2.33 9.63 -6.19
N PHE A 166 -3.20 8.77 -5.68
CA PHE A 166 -3.43 8.57 -4.26
C PHE A 166 -3.22 7.10 -3.92
N THR A 167 -2.56 6.82 -2.81
CA THR A 167 -2.29 5.46 -2.34
C THR A 167 -2.78 5.33 -0.90
N LEU A 168 -3.80 4.50 -0.70
CA LEU A 168 -4.28 4.10 0.62
C LEU A 168 -3.51 2.85 1.05
N THR A 169 -2.89 2.90 2.21
CA THR A 169 -1.98 1.85 2.68
C THR A 169 -2.39 1.38 4.07
N TRP A 170 -2.47 0.06 4.26
CA TRP A 170 -2.57 -0.59 5.57
C TRP A 170 -1.35 -1.46 5.79
N GLU A 171 -0.66 -1.29 6.91
CA GLU A 171 0.54 -2.07 7.22
C GLU A 171 0.52 -2.66 8.61
N ILE A 172 1.18 -3.81 8.74
CA ILE A 172 1.32 -4.53 10.01
C ILE A 172 2.61 -5.34 10.03
N PRO A 173 3.36 -5.37 11.14
CA PRO A 173 4.47 -6.31 11.32
C PRO A 173 3.99 -7.76 11.32
N ILE A 174 4.67 -8.63 10.57
CA ILE A 174 4.42 -10.07 10.55
C ILE A 174 5.61 -10.89 11.06
N SER A 175 6.75 -10.24 11.29
CA SER A 175 7.90 -10.73 12.06
C SER A 175 8.69 -9.52 12.58
N ASP A 176 9.82 -9.76 13.24
CA ASP A 176 10.77 -8.73 13.67
C ASP A 176 11.40 -7.90 12.54
N GLN A 177 11.37 -8.37 11.29
CA GLN A 177 11.97 -7.68 10.13
C GLN A 177 11.06 -7.59 8.89
N HIS A 178 9.87 -8.20 8.91
CA HIS A 178 8.95 -8.18 7.77
C HIS A 178 7.64 -7.46 8.12
N ALA A 179 7.20 -6.59 7.22
CA ALA A 179 5.91 -5.94 7.28
C ALA A 179 5.04 -6.39 6.10
N LEU A 180 3.76 -6.66 6.38
CA LEU A 180 2.74 -6.89 5.38
C LEU A 180 2.04 -5.57 5.07
N SER A 181 1.95 -5.24 3.78
CA SER A 181 1.30 -4.04 3.28
C SER A 181 0.15 -4.41 2.35
N VAL A 182 -1.02 -3.82 2.58
CA VAL A 182 -2.19 -3.88 1.70
C VAL A 182 -2.43 -2.49 1.13
N ILE A 183 -2.33 -2.36 -0.18
CA ILE A 183 -2.13 -1.08 -0.86
C ILE A 183 -3.20 -0.91 -1.94
N PHE A 184 -3.84 0.25 -1.97
CA PHE A 184 -4.76 0.67 -3.02
C PHE A 184 -4.29 1.98 -3.62
N THR A 185 -3.67 1.91 -4.79
CA THR A 185 -3.29 3.10 -5.57
C THR A 185 -4.41 3.41 -6.55
N TYR A 186 -4.85 4.66 -6.61
CA TYR A 186 -5.88 5.07 -7.53
C TYR A 186 -5.59 6.43 -8.14
N TYR A 187 -6.09 6.59 -9.37
CA TYR A 187 -6.01 7.83 -10.11
C TYR A 187 -7.38 8.48 -10.20
N ASN A 188 -7.47 9.75 -9.79
CA ASN A 188 -8.70 10.54 -9.82
C ASN A 188 -8.62 11.58 -10.95
N VAL A 189 -8.97 11.17 -12.17
CA VAL A 189 -8.79 11.97 -13.42
C VAL A 189 -9.45 13.35 -13.34
N CYS A 190 -10.52 13.48 -12.55
CA CYS A 190 -11.30 14.72 -12.46
C CYS A 190 -11.21 15.41 -11.09
N ASN A 191 -10.27 14.99 -10.22
CA ASN A 191 -10.15 15.47 -8.84
C ASN A 191 -11.50 15.56 -8.09
N ASN A 192 -12.32 14.52 -8.23
CA ASN A 192 -13.68 14.50 -7.72
C ASN A 192 -13.73 13.88 -6.32
N ALA A 193 -14.18 14.64 -5.32
CA ALA A 193 -14.30 14.18 -3.94
C ALA A 193 -15.19 12.92 -3.78
N LYS A 194 -16.20 12.74 -4.65
CA LYS A 194 -17.03 11.53 -4.65
C LYS A 194 -16.23 10.29 -5.07
N THR A 195 -15.23 10.46 -5.94
CA THR A 195 -14.34 9.36 -6.35
C THR A 195 -13.49 8.92 -5.17
N ASP A 196 -12.89 9.87 -4.45
CA ASP A 196 -12.10 9.56 -3.26
C ASP A 196 -12.94 8.86 -2.20
N ALA A 197 -14.15 9.36 -1.91
CA ALA A 197 -15.06 8.73 -0.96
C ALA A 197 -15.43 7.29 -1.39
N THR A 198 -15.69 7.08 -2.68
CA THR A 198 -16.05 5.77 -3.23
C THR A 198 -14.88 4.78 -3.15
N VAL A 199 -13.66 5.20 -3.49
CA VAL A 199 -12.47 4.34 -3.40
C VAL A 199 -12.16 4.03 -1.93
N LYS A 200 -12.20 5.03 -1.03
CA LYS A 200 -11.99 4.81 0.41
C LYS A 200 -13.01 3.82 1.00
N ALA A 201 -14.29 3.96 0.65
CA ALA A 201 -15.33 3.03 1.09
C ALA A 201 -15.09 1.60 0.55
N PHE A 202 -14.72 1.49 -0.73
CA PHE A 202 -14.37 0.23 -1.36
C PHE A 202 -13.17 -0.45 -0.69
N SER A 203 -12.05 0.26 -0.54
CA SER A 203 -10.82 -0.25 0.10
C SER A 203 -11.07 -0.68 1.53
N ARG A 204 -11.82 0.11 2.31
CA ARG A 204 -12.20 -0.26 3.68
C ARG A 204 -13.03 -1.53 3.70
N GLY A 205 -13.98 -1.69 2.77
CA GLY A 205 -14.80 -2.89 2.70
C GLY A 205 -13.99 -4.14 2.32
N VAL A 206 -12.98 -4.04 1.45
CA VAL A 206 -12.02 -5.12 1.21
C VAL A 206 -11.23 -5.43 2.49
N MET A 207 -10.68 -4.40 3.16
CA MET A 207 -9.91 -4.58 4.39
C MET A 207 -10.71 -5.18 5.54
N GLN A 208 -12.01 -4.91 5.65
CA GLN A 208 -12.89 -5.54 6.65
C GLN A 208 -12.99 -7.07 6.49
N THR A 209 -12.68 -7.61 5.31
CA THR A 209 -12.61 -9.06 5.08
C THR A 209 -11.24 -9.67 5.40
N ALA A 210 -10.24 -8.84 5.73
CA ALA A 210 -8.88 -9.30 5.95
C ALA A 210 -8.73 -9.94 7.34
N HIS A 211 -8.38 -11.22 7.38
CA HIS A 211 -8.03 -11.97 8.57
C HIS A 211 -6.56 -12.36 8.52
N LEU A 212 -5.79 -11.87 9.49
CA LEU A 212 -4.37 -12.19 9.63
C LEU A 212 -4.17 -13.10 10.85
N LYS A 213 -3.48 -14.21 10.64
CA LYS A 213 -3.01 -15.10 11.71
C LYS A 213 -1.49 -15.23 11.60
N LEU A 214 -0.78 -14.77 12.63
CA LEU A 214 0.67 -14.91 12.74
C LEU A 214 1.08 -16.39 12.89
N SER A 215 2.28 -16.72 12.40
CA SER A 215 2.92 -18.01 12.66
C SER A 215 3.24 -18.18 14.15
N PRO A 216 3.48 -19.40 14.65
CA PRO A 216 3.90 -19.61 16.04
C PRO A 216 5.14 -18.79 16.42
N SER A 217 6.17 -18.76 15.56
CA SER A 217 7.39 -17.97 15.79
C SER A 217 7.11 -16.47 15.84
N ALA A 218 6.26 -15.94 14.95
CA ALA A 218 5.89 -14.53 14.96
C ALA A 218 5.03 -14.17 16.20
N GLN A 219 4.21 -15.10 16.69
CA GLN A 219 3.48 -14.92 17.95
C GLN A 219 4.42 -14.85 19.15
N GLU A 220 5.43 -15.72 19.20
CA GLU A 220 6.48 -15.69 20.22
C GLU A 220 7.28 -14.37 20.19
N GLN A 221 7.69 -13.92 19.00
CA GLN A 221 8.36 -12.64 18.81
C GLN A 221 7.49 -11.46 19.29
N LYS A 222 6.21 -11.47 18.94
CA LYS A 222 5.25 -10.44 19.38
C LYS A 222 5.08 -10.47 20.90
N ALA A 223 4.89 -11.64 21.50
CA ALA A 223 4.75 -11.79 22.95
C ALA A 223 6.02 -11.35 23.70
N ALA A 224 7.20 -11.66 23.17
CA ALA A 224 8.47 -11.19 23.72
C ALA A 224 8.59 -9.66 23.67
N ALA A 225 8.20 -9.04 22.55
CA ALA A 225 8.17 -7.58 22.40
C ALA A 225 7.16 -6.93 23.36
N GLU A 226 5.99 -7.53 23.57
CA GLU A 226 4.98 -7.06 24.52
C GLU A 226 5.47 -7.16 25.99
N LYS A 227 6.24 -8.21 26.32
CA LYS A 227 6.87 -8.35 27.64
C LYS A 227 7.98 -7.32 27.85
N GLN A 228 8.80 -7.06 26.83
CA GLN A 228 9.92 -6.13 26.91
C GLN A 228 9.48 -4.66 26.89
N TRP A 229 8.42 -4.33 26.14
CA TRP A 229 7.85 -3.00 26.04
C TRP A 229 6.35 -3.06 26.33
N PRO A 230 5.97 -3.20 27.62
CA PRO A 230 4.57 -3.27 28.01
C PRO A 230 3.85 -1.95 27.69
N ASN A 231 2.55 -2.04 27.40
CA ASN A 231 1.68 -0.89 27.12
C ASN A 231 2.09 -0.01 25.93
N GLN A 232 2.98 -0.48 25.06
CA GLN A 232 3.33 0.23 23.83
C GLN A 232 2.08 0.49 22.96
N LYS A 233 2.00 1.67 22.38
CA LYS A 233 0.95 2.09 21.44
C LYS A 233 1.59 2.68 20.19
N TYR A 234 0.84 2.65 19.09
CA TYR A 234 1.17 3.48 17.94
C TYR A 234 0.84 4.93 18.30
N SER A 235 1.52 5.87 17.67
CA SER A 235 1.20 7.29 17.74
C SER A 235 -0.23 7.50 17.25
N GLU A 236 -1.01 8.27 18.00
CA GLU A 236 -2.38 8.67 17.61
C GLU A 236 -2.35 9.61 16.41
N HIS A 237 -1.26 10.38 16.28
CA HIS A 237 -1.00 11.30 15.19
C HIS A 237 0.43 11.15 14.69
N MET A 238 0.62 11.35 13.38
CA MET A 238 1.94 11.43 12.76
C MET A 238 1.96 12.60 11.79
N GLU A 239 2.97 13.46 11.92
CA GLU A 239 3.19 14.53 10.95
C GLU A 239 3.49 13.95 9.57
N PRO A 240 2.78 14.40 8.51
CA PRO A 240 3.06 13.97 7.15
C PRO A 240 4.50 14.29 6.75
N LEU A 241 5.14 13.34 6.05
CA LEU A 241 6.43 13.62 5.41
C LEU A 241 6.17 14.19 4.01
N ARG A 242 6.93 15.22 3.64
CA ARG A 242 6.77 15.97 2.40
C ARG A 242 8.10 16.09 1.67
N TRP A 243 8.09 15.72 0.40
CA TRP A 243 9.17 15.94 -0.54
C TRP A 243 8.58 16.68 -1.74
N ILE A 244 8.81 17.98 -1.79
CA ILE A 244 8.20 18.87 -2.78
C ILE A 244 9.26 19.17 -3.83
N ARG A 245 8.98 18.79 -5.08
CA ARG A 245 9.83 19.18 -6.21
C ARG A 245 9.59 20.66 -6.52
N PRO A 246 10.65 21.47 -6.71
CA PRO A 246 10.50 22.84 -7.19
C PRO A 246 9.73 22.88 -8.50
N LYS A 247 8.86 23.88 -8.69
CA LYS A 247 8.14 24.07 -9.96
C LYS A 247 9.14 24.38 -11.08
N LYS A 248 8.80 23.99 -12.31
CA LYS A 248 9.62 24.08 -13.54
C LYS A 248 10.29 25.44 -13.79
N ASP A 249 9.77 26.53 -13.22
CA ASP A 249 10.31 27.89 -13.40
C ASP A 249 11.68 28.12 -12.72
N PHE A 250 12.22 27.13 -11.98
CA PHE A 250 13.46 27.25 -11.19
C PHE A 250 14.52 26.16 -11.45
N ILE A 251 14.31 25.25 -12.43
CA ILE A 251 15.27 24.18 -12.76
C ILE A 251 15.82 24.47 -14.15
N SER A 252 17.15 24.47 -14.33
CA SER A 252 17.74 24.71 -15.64
C SER A 252 17.44 23.56 -16.60
N VAL A 253 17.40 23.84 -17.90
CA VAL A 253 17.16 22.82 -18.93
C VAL A 253 18.26 21.75 -18.90
N GLU A 254 19.49 22.11 -18.53
CA GLU A 254 20.59 21.16 -18.38
C GLU A 254 20.38 20.17 -17.21
N GLU A 255 19.86 20.64 -16.06
CA GLU A 255 19.51 19.74 -14.93
C GLU A 255 18.35 18.80 -15.24
N TYR A 256 17.48 19.17 -16.20
CA TYR A 256 16.35 18.35 -16.59
C TYR A 256 16.76 17.17 -17.47
N PHE A 257 17.73 17.36 -18.37
CA PHE A 257 18.17 16.32 -19.32
C PHE A 257 19.41 15.55 -18.88
N ALA A 258 20.13 15.98 -17.83
CA ALA A 258 21.31 15.29 -17.35
C ALA A 258 21.03 13.87 -16.81
N ASP A 259 19.79 13.58 -16.44
CA ASP A 259 19.41 12.31 -15.80
C ASP A 259 18.51 11.41 -16.67
N ASP A 260 18.26 11.76 -17.93
CA ASP A 260 17.46 10.95 -18.87
C ASP A 260 18.32 10.01 -19.76
N ASP A 261 19.65 10.01 -19.56
CA ASP A 261 20.64 9.26 -20.34
C ASP A 261 21.24 8.00 -19.61
N GLU A 262 20.61 7.47 -18.55
CA GLU A 262 20.99 6.17 -17.92
C GLU A 262 19.89 5.09 -17.98
#